data_AF-A0ABD5I255-F1
#
_entry.id   AF-A0ABD5I255-F1
#
_cell.length_a   1.000
_cell.length_b   1.000
_cell.length_c   1.000
_cell.angle_alpha   90.00
_cell.angle_beta   90.00
_cell.angle_gamma   90.00
#
_symmetry.space_group_name_H-M   'P 1'
#
loop_
_entity.id
_entity.type
_entity.pdbx_description
1 polymer ?
#
loop_
_entity_poly.entity_id
_entity_poly.type
_entity_poly.pdbx_seq_one_letter_code
_entity_poly.pdbx_strand_id
1 'polypeptide(L)' 'MKPNYFTIAMYPKVVFNEEEILNRLLDVFESNEKSAPTHWRNCETVQVEYNRQEIIEKVISERRVCEVHLYCDKTVH' A
#
# COMPACT_ATOMS: atom_id res chain seq x y z
N MET A 1 -9.92 -22.28 -12.63
CA MET A 1 -10.80 -21.38 -11.83
C MET A 1 -10.24 -19.98 -11.94
N LYS A 2 -11.06 -18.97 -12.26
CA LYS A 2 -10.59 -17.57 -12.27
C LYS A 2 -10.48 -17.08 -10.82
N PRO A 3 -9.39 -16.42 -10.41
CA PRO A 3 -9.30 -15.88 -9.06
C PRO A 3 -10.40 -14.84 -8.85
N ASN A 4 -11.17 -14.96 -7.77
CA ASN A 4 -12.08 -13.91 -7.33
C ASN A 4 -11.22 -12.81 -6.70
N TYR A 5 -10.72 -11.90 -7.52
CA TYR A 5 -10.08 -10.68 -7.05
C TYR A 5 -11.16 -9.81 -6.40
N PHE A 6 -11.24 -9.85 -5.08
CA PHE A 6 -12.02 -8.85 -4.35
C PHE A 6 -11.11 -7.63 -4.19
N THR A 7 -11.52 -6.51 -4.79
CA THR A 7 -10.82 -5.23 -4.65
C THR A 7 -11.55 -4.42 -3.61
N ILE A 8 -10.95 -4.26 -2.43
CA ILE A 8 -11.42 -3.30 -1.43
C ILE A 8 -10.76 -1.96 -1.77
N ALA A 9 -11.50 -1.09 -2.46
CA ALA A 9 -11.12 0.30 -2.65
C ALA A 9 -11.73 1.12 -1.51
N MET A 10 -10.92 1.44 -0.50
CA MET A 10 -11.32 2.38 0.54
C MET A 10 -11.02 3.80 0.09
N TYR A 11 -12.07 4.55 -0.26
CA TYR A 11 -12.07 6.01 -0.15
C TYR A 11 -12.28 6.36 1.33
N PRO A 12 -11.34 7.10 1.94
CA PRO A 12 -11.34 8.54 1.77
C PRO A 12 -10.04 9.02 1.10
N LYS A 13 -10.05 10.23 0.55
CA LYS A 13 -8.84 11.01 0.33
C LYS A 13 -8.18 11.27 1.69
N VAL A 14 -7.53 10.27 2.27
CA VAL A 14 -6.60 10.50 3.37
C VAL A 14 -5.39 11.12 2.71
N VAL A 15 -5.24 12.44 2.90
CA VAL A 15 -4.01 13.10 2.50
C VAL A 15 -2.92 12.47 3.36
N PHE A 16 -2.01 11.72 2.74
CA PHE A 16 -0.84 11.16 3.41
C PHE A 16 0.25 12.24 3.41
N ASN A 17 -0.04 13.36 4.07
CA ASN A 17 0.91 14.47 4.23
C ASN A 17 1.66 14.39 5.56
N GLU A 18 1.31 13.45 6.43
CA GLU A 18 1.96 13.20 7.72
C GLU A 18 2.57 11.80 7.75
N GLU A 19 3.89 11.75 7.91
CA GLU A 19 4.68 10.52 8.00
C GLU A 19 4.17 9.59 9.11
N GLU A 20 3.76 10.15 10.24
CA GLU A 20 3.24 9.38 11.37
C GLU A 20 1.96 8.60 11.02
N ILE A 21 1.04 9.22 10.28
CA ILE A 21 -0.22 8.59 9.85
C ILE A 21 0.08 7.46 8.86
N LEU A 22 0.97 7.71 7.90
CA LEU A 22 1.40 6.68 6.95
C LEU A 22 2.05 5.50 7.66
N ASN A 23 2.98 5.76 8.58
CA ASN A 23 3.64 4.70 9.37
C ASN A 23 2.65 3.85 10.16
N ARG A 24 1.70 4.47 10.88
CA ARG A 24 0.69 3.74 11.64
C ARG A 24 -0.19 2.86 10.75
N LEU A 25 -0.52 3.31 9.55
CA LEU A 25 -1.29 2.51 8.60
C LEU A 25 -0.48 1.29 8.11
N LEU A 26 0.79 1.50 7.78
CA LEU A 26 1.69 0.41 7.36
C LEU A 26 1.90 -0.60 8.51
N ASP A 27 2.02 -0.14 9.75
CA ASP A 27 2.08 -0.99 10.94
C ASP A 27 0.85 -1.92 11.04
N VAL A 28 -0.36 -1.40 10.77
CA VAL A 28 -1.58 -2.19 10.79
C VAL A 28 -1.54 -3.27 9.71
N PHE A 29 -1.11 -2.94 8.49
CA PHE A 29 -1.01 -3.93 7.42
C PHE A 29 0.02 -5.01 7.72
N GLU A 30 1.17 -4.61 8.28
CA GLU A 30 2.28 -5.49 8.66
C GLU A 30 1.98 -6.33 9.92
N SER A 31 1.07 -5.88 10.78
CA SER A 31 0.73 -6.57 12.04
C SER A 31 0.10 -7.97 11.87
N ASN A 32 -0.39 -8.28 10.67
CA ASN A 32 -0.98 -9.56 10.35
C ASN A 32 -0.39 -10.09 9.05
N GLU A 33 0.30 -11.23 9.14
CA GLU A 33 0.95 -11.86 7.99
C GLU A 33 0.00 -12.13 6.81
N LYS A 34 -1.30 -12.31 7.06
CA LYS A 34 -2.31 -12.51 6.00
C LYS A 34 -2.64 -11.23 5.24
N SER A 35 -2.46 -10.06 5.85
CA SER A 35 -2.71 -8.74 5.24
C SER A 35 -1.44 -7.98 4.89
N ALA A 36 -0.26 -8.50 5.27
CA ALA A 36 1.02 -7.91 4.95
C ALA A 36 1.17 -7.76 3.42
N PRO A 37 1.35 -6.53 2.90
CA PRO A 37 1.45 -6.31 1.46
C PRO A 37 2.72 -6.96 0.91
N THR A 38 2.63 -7.53 -0.28
CA THR A 38 3.78 -8.08 -1.01
C THR A 38 4.23 -7.17 -2.13
N HIS A 39 3.32 -6.31 -2.62
CA HIS A 39 3.61 -5.34 -3.67
C HIS A 39 2.94 -4.01 -3.37
N TRP A 40 3.48 -2.96 -3.96
CA TRP A 40 2.82 -1.66 -4.00
C TRP A 40 2.87 -1.07 -5.41
N ARG A 41 1.92 -0.19 -5.70
CA ARG A 41 1.91 0.60 -6.93
C ARG A 41 1.43 2.02 -6.71
N ASN A 42 1.88 2.95 -7.55
CA ASN A 42 1.41 4.33 -7.56
C ASN A 42 0.35 4.60 -8.65
N CYS A 43 -0.20 5.82 -8.64
CA CYS A 43 -1.12 6.32 -9.68
C CYS A 43 -0.50 6.33 -11.09
N GLU A 44 0.84 6.37 -11.19
CA GLU A 44 1.59 6.28 -12.45
C GLU A 44 1.85 4.83 -12.91
N THR A 45 1.18 3.85 -12.30
CA THR A 45 1.23 2.41 -12.66
C THR A 45 2.56 1.70 -12.43
N VAL A 46 3.52 2.32 -11.74
CA VAL A 46 4.74 1.64 -11.31
C VAL A 46 4.37 0.59 -10.26
N GLN A 47 4.59 -0.68 -10.56
CA GLN A 47 4.36 -1.80 -9.64
C GLN A 47 5.71 -2.43 -9.27
N VAL A 48 6.00 -2.48 -7.96
CA VAL A 48 7.23 -3.06 -7.43
C VAL A 48 6.93 -3.88 -6.17
N GLU A 49 7.91 -4.63 -5.69
CA GLU A 49 7.82 -5.33 -4.41
C GLU A 49 7.58 -4.35 -3.26
N TYR A 50 6.84 -4.79 -2.24
CA TYR A 50 6.53 -3.97 -1.09
C TYR A 50 7.82 -3.55 -0.36
N ASN A 51 8.07 -2.24 -0.32
CA ASN A 51 9.17 -1.65 0.43
C ASN A 51 8.65 -0.44 1.20
N ARG A 52 8.56 -0.58 2.52
CA ARG A 52 8.08 0.47 3.42
C ARG A 52 8.86 1.78 3.28
N GLN A 53 10.19 1.71 3.24
CA GLN A 53 11.05 2.89 3.18
C GLN A 53 10.84 3.64 1.87
N GLU A 54 10.76 2.93 0.75
CA GLU A 54 10.50 3.52 -0.56
C GLU A 54 9.13 4.21 -0.62
N ILE A 55 8.11 3.60 -0.02
CA ILE A 55 6.76 4.19 0.06
C ILE A 55 6.80 5.50 0.86
N ILE A 56 7.44 5.50 2.03
CA ILE A 56 7.55 6.70 2.88
C ILE A 56 8.31 7.81 2.14
N GLU A 57 9.46 7.48 1.54
CA GLU A 57 10.27 8.44 0.79
C GLU A 57 9.48 9.06 -0.36
N LYS A 58 8.79 8.26 -1.17
CA LYS A 58 8.04 8.75 -2.32
C LYS A 58 6.79 9.55 -1.96
N VAL A 59 6.11 9.19 -0.87
CA VAL A 59 4.87 9.84 -0.43
C VAL A 59 5.15 11.12 0.35
N ILE A 60 6.08 11.07 1.33
CA ILE A 60 6.32 12.18 2.25
C ILE A 60 7.46 13.07 1.76
N SER A 61 8.62 12.49 1.49
CA SER A 61 9.84 13.24 1.18
C SER A 61 9.80 13.83 -0.23
N GLU A 62 9.43 13.02 -1.23
CA GLU A 62 9.36 13.47 -2.62
C GLU A 62 8.01 14.15 -2.94
N ARG A 63 6.93 13.81 -2.21
CA ARG A 63 5.55 14.26 -2.51
C ARG A 63 5.12 14.00 -3.96
N ARG A 64 5.72 12.99 -4.60
CA ARG A 64 5.49 12.67 -6.03
C ARG A 64 4.34 11.70 -6.23
N VAL A 65 3.97 10.98 -5.18
CA VAL A 65 2.93 9.97 -5.24
C VAL A 65 1.62 10.52 -4.69
N CYS A 66 0.61 10.54 -5.56
CA CYS A 66 -0.73 10.99 -5.23
C CYS A 66 -1.58 9.90 -4.58
N GLU A 67 -1.28 8.63 -4.89
CA GLU A 67 -2.01 7.44 -4.44
C GLU A 67 -1.04 6.26 -4.34
N VAL A 68 -1.18 5.45 -3.29
CA VAL A 68 -0.47 4.18 -3.12
C VAL A 68 -1.51 3.07 -3.03
N HIS A 69 -1.39 2.07 -3.89
CA HIS A 69 -2.18 0.84 -3.81
C HIS A 69 -1.29 -0.29 -3.31
N LEU A 70 -1.74 -0.95 -2.25
CA LEU A 70 -1.07 -2.09 -1.65
C LEU A 70 -1.74 -3.37 -2.14
N TYR A 71 -0.94 -4.36 -2.49
CA TYR A 71 -1.42 -5.66 -2.96
C TYR A 71 -0.76 -6.78 -2.16
N CYS A 72 -1.56 -7.78 -1.80
CA CYS A 72 -1.10 -9.00 -1.15
C CYS A 72 -1.43 -10.17 -2.05
N ASP A 73 -0.41 -10.89 -2.52
CA ASP A 73 -0.57 -12.06 -3.40
C ASP A 73 -0.71 -13.39 -2.65
N LYS A 74 -0.90 -13.34 -1.32
CA LYS A 74 -1.11 -14.57 -0.55
C LYS A 74 -2.49 -15.11 -0.90
N THR A 75 -2.53 -16.10 -1.79
CA THR A 75 -3.67 -17.01 -1.89
C THR A 75 -3.94 -17.53 -0.49
N VAL A 76 -4.99 -17.01 0.14
CA VAL A 76 -5.46 -17.46 1.44
C VAL A 76 -5.86 -18.93 1.29
N HIS A 77 -5.00 -19.82 1.81
CA HIS A 77 -5.33 -21.22 2.06
C HIS A 77 -5.66 -21.40 3.53
#